data_AF-A0A7S3K8B1-F1
#
_entry.id   AF-A0A7S3K8B1-F1
#
_cell.length_a   1.000
_cell.length_b   1.000
_cell.length_c   1.000
_cell.angle_alpha   90.00
_cell.angle_beta   90.00
_cell.angle_gamma   90.00
#
_symmetry.space_group_name_H-M   'P 1'
#
loop_
_entity.id
_entity.type
_entity.pdbx_description
1 polymer ?
#
loop_
_entity_poly.entity_id
_entity_poly.type
_entity_poly.pdbx_seq_one_letter_code
_entity_poly.pdbx_strand_id
1 'polypeptide(L)'
;DYPELSKERVVAVYPMKVKSRQREVNPDIISDLTGPEGHCIDFTGYTQLDKALEGTGVLIFDPLNQKIYAGISQRCEKDVLEHFCENLNEKCVRPWKLVTFNATTPTGTPIYHTNVMMAILSDHAVIC
;
A
#
# COMPACT_ATOMS: atom_id res chain seq x y z
N ASP A 1 -11.85 -2.23 19.43
CA ASP A 1 -11.47 -3.51 18.80
C ASP A 1 -11.35 -3.35 17.30
N TYR A 2 -10.17 -3.61 16.74
CA TYR A 2 -9.99 -3.69 15.30
C TYR A 2 -10.55 -5.03 14.81
N PRO A 3 -11.48 -5.03 13.85
CA PRO A 3 -12.02 -6.27 13.30
C PRO A 3 -10.90 -7.06 12.61
N GLU A 4 -11.01 -8.38 12.64
CA GLU A 4 -10.09 -9.28 11.95
C GLU A 4 -10.07 -8.94 10.44
N LEU A 5 -8.89 -8.59 9.93
CA LEU A 5 -8.72 -8.07 8.57
C LEU A 5 -8.40 -9.17 7.55
N SER A 6 -7.79 -10.27 8.00
CA SER A 6 -7.31 -11.36 7.17
C SER A 6 -7.47 -12.68 7.89
N LYS A 7 -7.75 -13.75 7.14
CA LYS A 7 -7.81 -15.12 7.68
C LYS A 7 -6.42 -15.71 7.92
N GLU A 8 -5.41 -15.17 7.25
CA GLU A 8 -4.04 -15.69 7.19
C GLU A 8 -3.02 -14.53 7.29
N ARG A 9 -1.75 -14.83 7.51
CA ARG A 9 -0.70 -13.81 7.45
C ARG A 9 -0.40 -13.48 5.99
N VAL A 10 -0.45 -12.19 5.64
CA VAL A 10 -0.13 -11.71 4.29
C VAL A 10 1.03 -10.71 4.38
N VAL A 11 2.09 -10.99 3.63
CA VAL A 11 3.24 -10.10 3.44
C VAL A 11 3.22 -9.64 1.98
N ALA A 12 3.24 -8.33 1.76
CA ALA A 12 3.36 -7.76 0.42
C ALA A 12 4.77 -7.18 0.22
N VAL A 13 5.40 -7.50 -0.90
CA VAL A 13 6.70 -6.93 -1.29
C VAL A 13 6.47 -5.91 -2.39
N TYR A 14 6.89 -4.68 -2.14
CA TYR A 14 6.49 -3.51 -2.91
C TYR A 14 7.52 -3.12 -4.01
N PRO A 15 7.07 -2.69 -5.20
CA PRO A 15 7.95 -2.15 -6.22
C PRO A 15 8.34 -0.71 -5.86
N MET A 16 9.57 -0.55 -5.36
CA MET A 16 10.11 0.75 -4.97
C MET A 16 10.61 1.52 -6.20
N LYS A 17 10.33 2.82 -6.29
CA LYS A 17 10.72 3.65 -7.46
C LYS A 17 12.23 3.80 -7.59
N VAL A 18 12.94 3.93 -6.46
CA VAL A 18 14.37 4.21 -6.44
C VAL A 18 15.18 2.93 -6.25
N LYS A 19 16.19 2.69 -7.11
CA LYS A 19 17.07 1.50 -7.06
C LYS A 19 17.74 1.28 -5.71
N SER A 20 18.09 2.34 -4.98
CA SER A 20 18.68 2.20 -3.64
C SER A 20 17.69 1.63 -2.62
N ARG A 21 16.40 1.91 -2.78
CA ARG A 21 15.31 1.41 -1.93
C ARG A 21 14.88 0.00 -2.30
N GLN A 22 15.00 -0.40 -3.57
CA GLN A 22 14.77 -1.77 -4.01
C GLN A 22 15.67 -2.80 -3.29
N ARG A 23 16.87 -2.38 -2.84
CA ARG A 23 17.80 -3.23 -2.07
C ARG A 23 17.41 -3.44 -0.61
N GLU A 24 16.36 -2.79 -0.12
CA GLU A 24 15.85 -3.02 1.25
C GLU A 24 15.13 -4.36 1.40
N VAL A 25 14.73 -4.97 0.28
CA VAL A 25 14.07 -6.28 0.28
C VAL A 25 15.03 -7.32 0.83
N ASN A 26 14.68 -7.88 1.99
CA ASN A 26 15.43 -8.93 2.66
C ASN A 26 14.62 -10.24 2.64
N PRO A 27 15.08 -11.27 1.89
CA PRO A 27 14.38 -12.55 1.78
C PRO A 27 14.20 -13.27 3.12
N ASP A 28 15.17 -13.18 4.03
CA ASP A 28 15.11 -13.86 5.32
C ASP A 28 14.00 -13.25 6.19
N ILE A 29 13.92 -11.92 6.25
CA ILE A 29 12.85 -11.21 6.97
C ILE A 29 11.48 -11.52 6.36
N ILE A 30 11.38 -11.58 5.04
CA ILE A 30 10.13 -11.92 4.35
C ILE A 30 9.71 -13.35 4.70
N SER A 31 10.65 -14.30 4.70
CA SER A 31 10.39 -15.69 5.06
C SER A 31 9.90 -15.80 6.51
N ASP A 32 10.58 -15.13 7.44
CA ASP A 32 10.22 -15.12 8.86
C ASP A 32 8.83 -14.50 9.12
N LEU A 33 8.52 -13.37 8.47
CA LEU A 33 7.22 -12.70 8.61
C LEU A 33 6.08 -13.51 7.99
N THR A 34 6.33 -14.16 6.85
CA THR A 34 5.35 -14.98 6.16
C THR A 34 5.05 -16.23 7.00
N GLY A 35 6.08 -16.92 7.47
CA GLY A 35 5.90 -18.19 8.19
C GLY A 35 5.34 -19.31 7.30
N PRO A 36 5.09 -20.50 7.87
CA PRO A 36 4.73 -21.69 7.10
C PRO A 36 3.33 -21.67 6.49
N GLU A 37 2.39 -20.95 7.11
CA GLU A 37 0.99 -20.85 6.68
C GLU A 37 0.65 -19.45 6.11
N GLY A 38 1.65 -18.57 5.97
CA GLY A 38 1.42 -17.24 5.41
C GLY A 38 1.60 -17.19 3.90
N HIS A 39 1.18 -16.05 3.35
CA HIS A 39 1.27 -15.75 1.93
C HIS A 39 2.15 -14.53 1.69
N CYS A 40 3.14 -14.69 0.83
CA CYS A 40 3.91 -13.57 0.29
C CYS A 40 3.38 -13.22 -1.10
N ILE A 41 3.04 -11.95 -1.32
CA ILE A 41 2.61 -11.41 -2.61
C ILE A 41 3.70 -10.44 -3.09
N ASP A 42 4.41 -10.84 -4.14
CA ASP A 42 5.55 -10.10 -4.66
C ASP A 42 5.15 -9.24 -5.87
N PHE A 43 5.19 -7.93 -5.69
CA PHE A 43 4.90 -6.95 -6.74
C PHE A 43 6.20 -6.34 -7.33
N THR A 44 7.39 -6.81 -6.96
CA THR A 44 8.67 -6.23 -7.42
C THR A 44 8.86 -6.31 -8.93
N GLY A 45 8.18 -7.23 -9.62
CA GLY A 45 8.19 -7.31 -11.09
C GLY A 45 7.79 -6.00 -11.79
N TYR A 46 6.95 -5.18 -11.17
CA TYR A 46 6.56 -3.87 -11.71
C TYR A 46 7.71 -2.86 -11.80
N THR A 47 8.80 -3.07 -11.05
CA THR A 47 10.00 -2.22 -11.16
C THR A 47 10.63 -2.28 -12.56
N GLN A 48 10.48 -3.39 -13.28
CA GLN A 48 10.96 -3.55 -14.67
C GLN A 48 10.12 -2.73 -15.66
N LEU A 49 8.89 -2.38 -15.28
CA LEU A 49 7.96 -1.57 -16.05
C LEU A 49 8.00 -0.08 -15.64
N ASP A 50 8.97 0.32 -14.82
CA ASP A 50 9.11 1.65 -14.21
C ASP A 50 7.90 2.10 -13.36
N LYS A 51 7.11 1.14 -12.88
CA LYS A 51 5.94 1.36 -12.03
C LYS A 51 6.26 1.15 -10.55
N ALA A 52 5.59 1.90 -9.69
CA ALA A 52 5.86 1.90 -8.25
C ALA A 52 4.59 1.86 -7.40
N LEU A 53 4.72 1.27 -6.22
CA LEU A 53 3.72 1.28 -5.16
C LEU A 53 4.48 1.23 -3.83
N GLU A 54 4.86 2.38 -3.27
CA GLU A 54 5.77 2.47 -2.11
C GLU A 54 5.06 2.23 -0.76
N GLY A 55 4.40 1.07 -0.63
CA GLY A 55 3.88 0.52 0.62
C GLY A 55 3.04 1.48 1.47
N THR A 56 3.24 1.45 2.78
CA THR A 56 2.48 2.25 3.76
C THR A 56 2.65 3.77 3.60
N GLY A 57 3.64 4.23 2.83
CA GLY A 57 3.75 5.63 2.45
C GLY A 57 2.57 6.11 1.60
N VAL A 58 2.02 5.23 0.77
CA VAL A 58 0.95 5.56 -0.19
C VAL A 58 -0.37 4.85 0.09
N LEU A 59 -0.38 3.89 1.02
CA LEU A 59 -1.56 3.12 1.41
C LEU A 59 -2.03 3.53 2.81
N ILE A 60 -3.10 4.34 2.89
CA ILE A 60 -3.74 4.67 4.17
C ILE A 60 -4.99 3.81 4.35
N PHE A 61 -4.90 2.83 5.24
CA PHE A 61 -6.00 1.93 5.56
C PHE A 61 -6.98 2.58 6.54
N ASP A 62 -8.27 2.41 6.25
CA ASP A 62 -9.40 2.73 7.12
C ASP A 62 -10.21 1.45 7.37
N PRO A 63 -9.80 0.65 8.37
CA PRO A 63 -10.44 -0.62 8.71
C PRO A 63 -11.92 -0.49 9.11
N LEU A 64 -12.31 0.64 9.68
CA LEU A 64 -13.68 0.87 10.14
C LEU A 64 -14.62 1.00 8.94
N ASN A 65 -14.20 1.72 7.90
CA ASN A 65 -15.00 1.94 6.70
C ASN A 65 -14.63 1.03 5.52
N GLN A 66 -13.69 0.10 5.70
CA GLN A 66 -13.20 -0.83 4.66
C GLN A 66 -12.69 -0.10 3.41
N LYS A 67 -11.89 0.95 3.63
CA LYS A 67 -11.31 1.77 2.56
C LYS A 67 -9.78 1.78 2.62
N ILE A 68 -9.18 1.92 1.45
CA ILE A 68 -7.76 2.26 1.30
C ILE A 68 -7.71 3.58 0.55
N TYR A 69 -7.21 4.63 1.20
CA TYR A 69 -6.98 5.92 0.59
C TYR A 69 -5.57 5.98 0.02
N ALA A 70 -5.46 6.42 -1.24
CA ALA A 70 -4.18 6.54 -1.92
C ALA A 70 -4.18 7.74 -2.89
N GLY A 71 -3.23 8.64 -2.68
CA GLY A 71 -2.90 9.71 -3.62
C GLY A 71 -2.06 9.15 -4.77
N ILE A 72 -2.54 9.29 -6.01
CA ILE A 72 -1.81 8.87 -7.21
C ILE A 72 -0.62 9.79 -7.43
N SER A 73 0.55 9.19 -7.62
CA SER A 73 1.82 9.91 -7.75
C SER A 73 2.87 9.02 -8.42
N GLN A 74 4.06 9.55 -8.68
CA GLN A 74 5.21 8.76 -9.13
C GLN A 74 5.65 7.63 -8.16
N ARG A 75 5.07 7.56 -6.94
CA ARG A 75 5.31 6.50 -5.95
C ARG A 75 4.10 5.58 -5.76
N CYS A 76 2.98 5.86 -6.42
CA CYS A 76 1.73 5.09 -6.36
C CYS A 76 1.06 5.10 -7.73
N GLU A 77 1.42 4.11 -8.54
CA GLU A 77 0.80 3.88 -9.84
C GLU A 77 -0.55 3.19 -9.69
N LYS A 78 -1.55 3.73 -10.37
CA LYS A 78 -2.96 3.35 -10.17
C LYS A 78 -3.21 1.87 -10.51
N ASP A 79 -2.62 1.37 -11.58
CA ASP A 79 -2.83 -0.02 -12.01
C ASP A 79 -2.14 -1.04 -11.08
N VAL A 80 -0.97 -0.69 -10.53
CA VAL A 80 -0.31 -1.50 -9.50
C VAL A 80 -1.11 -1.50 -8.21
N LEU A 81 -1.69 -0.35 -7.83
CA LEU A 81 -2.57 -0.21 -6.67
C LEU A 81 -3.85 -1.05 -6.82
N GLU A 82 -4.47 -1.02 -8.00
CA GLU A 82 -5.66 -1.82 -8.31
C GLU A 82 -5.36 -3.32 -8.20
N HIS A 83 -4.29 -3.78 -8.85
CA HIS A 83 -3.86 -5.17 -8.75
C HIS A 83 -3.47 -5.58 -7.32
N PHE A 84 -2.85 -4.68 -6.55
CA PHE A 84 -2.58 -4.90 -5.12
C PHE A 84 -3.88 -5.12 -4.34
N CYS A 85 -4.89 -4.28 -4.54
CA CYS A 85 -6.16 -4.38 -3.82
C CYS A 85 -6.92 -5.66 -4.18
N GLU A 86 -6.87 -6.09 -5.44
CA GLU A 86 -7.47 -7.35 -5.89
C GLU A 86 -6.85 -8.54 -5.16
N ASN A 87 -5.52 -8.66 -5.19
CA ASN A 87 -4.78 -9.71 -4.48
C ASN A 87 -5.02 -9.69 -2.97
N LEU A 88 -5.09 -8.50 -2.36
CA LEU A 88 -5.38 -8.37 -0.94
C LEU A 88 -6.80 -8.85 -0.61
N ASN A 89 -7.79 -8.53 -1.45
CA ASN A 89 -9.18 -8.91 -1.26
C ASN A 89 -9.42 -10.42 -1.38
N GLU A 90 -8.56 -11.16 -2.07
CA GLU A 90 -8.61 -12.63 -2.07
C GLU A 90 -8.29 -13.23 -0.69
N LYS A 91 -7.54 -12.51 0.15
CA LYS A 91 -7.06 -12.97 1.46
C LYS A 91 -7.85 -12.38 2.63
N CYS A 92 -8.52 -11.24 2.42
CA CYS A 92 -9.26 -10.55 3.45
C CYS A 92 -10.65 -11.15 3.69
N VAL A 93 -11.12 -11.07 4.95
CA VAL A 93 -12.48 -11.49 5.34
C VAL A 93 -13.53 -10.54 4.74
N ARG A 94 -13.19 -9.26 4.64
CA ARG A 94 -14.01 -8.20 4.08
C ARG A 94 -13.24 -7.49 2.98
N PRO A 95 -13.88 -7.19 1.83
CA PRO A 95 -13.19 -6.55 0.72
C PRO A 95 -12.94 -5.08 1.02
N TRP A 96 -11.73 -4.64 0.71
CA TRP A 96 -11.32 -3.25 0.69
C TRP A 96 -11.84 -2.56 -0.57
N LYS A 97 -12.25 -1.30 -0.40
CA LYS A 97 -12.55 -0.38 -1.49
C LYS A 97 -11.45 0.66 -1.63
N LEU A 98 -10.89 0.78 -2.84
CA LEU A 98 -9.96 1.85 -3.16
C LEU A 98 -10.67 3.20 -3.24
N VAL A 99 -10.05 4.21 -2.63
CA VAL A 99 -10.39 5.63 -2.80
C VAL A 99 -9.13 6.35 -3.25
N THR A 100 -9.08 6.64 -4.54
CA THR A 100 -7.92 7.32 -5.15
C THR A 100 -8.20 8.80 -5.33
N PHE A 101 -7.15 9.61 -5.22
CA PHE A 101 -7.24 11.05 -5.42
C PHE A 101 -5.93 11.61 -5.95
N ASN A 102 -5.96 12.86 -6.42
CA ASN A 102 -4.76 13.61 -6.79
C ASN A 102 -4.53 14.71 -5.76
N ALA A 103 -3.28 14.92 -5.37
CA ALA A 103 -2.88 15.96 -4.45
C ALA A 103 -1.65 16.70 -4.97
N THR A 104 -1.69 18.02 -4.92
CA THR A 104 -0.62 18.89 -5.40
C THR A 104 -0.29 19.97 -4.39
N THR A 105 0.98 20.33 -4.31
CA THR A 105 1.45 21.56 -3.66
C THR A 105 0.85 22.81 -4.34
N PRO A 106 0.94 24.00 -3.71
CA PRO A 106 0.51 25.26 -4.34
C PRO A 106 1.21 25.57 -5.68
N THR A 107 2.41 25.02 -5.90
CA THR A 107 3.16 25.15 -7.17
C THR A 107 2.76 24.12 -8.22
N GLY A 108 1.73 23.30 -7.96
CA GLY A 108 1.23 22.27 -8.87
C GLY A 108 2.04 20.97 -8.86
N THR A 109 3.04 20.84 -8.00
CA THR A 109 3.86 19.62 -7.90
C THR A 109 3.08 18.52 -7.18
N PRO A 110 2.94 17.30 -7.74
CA PRO A 110 2.27 16.19 -7.10
C PRO A 110 2.92 15.82 -5.77
N ILE A 111 2.09 15.46 -4.79
CA ILE A 111 2.58 15.04 -3.48
C ILE A 111 2.87 13.54 -3.52
N TYR A 112 4.08 13.18 -3.12
CA TYR A 112 4.64 11.87 -3.45
C TYR A 112 4.08 10.73 -2.60
N HIS A 113 3.84 10.96 -1.31
CA HIS A 113 3.28 9.97 -0.40
C HIS A 113 1.95 10.45 0.18
N THR A 114 1.04 9.51 0.43
CA THR A 114 -0.27 9.82 0.99
C THR A 114 -0.15 10.15 2.47
N ASN A 115 0.75 9.47 3.19
CA ASN A 115 0.95 9.63 4.63
C ASN A 115 1.58 10.97 5.05
N VAL A 116 2.17 11.74 4.13
CA VAL A 116 2.64 13.11 4.42
C VAL A 116 1.51 14.14 4.34
N MET A 117 0.39 13.76 3.71
CA MET A 117 -0.79 14.60 3.50
C MET A 117 -1.91 14.27 4.45
N MET A 118 -2.08 12.98 4.76
CA MET A 118 -3.22 12.52 5.54
C MET A 118 -2.90 11.34 6.44
N ALA A 119 -3.63 11.27 7.55
CA ALA A 119 -3.69 10.14 8.45
C ALA A 119 -5.13 9.91 8.91
N ILE A 120 -5.52 8.65 9.03
CA ILE A 120 -6.81 8.22 9.61
C ILE A 120 -6.55 7.63 10.99
N LEU A 121 -7.26 8.15 11.99
CA LEU A 121 -7.31 7.63 13.35
C LEU A 121 -8.69 6.99 13.58
N SER A 122 -8.97 6.56 14.81
CA SER A 122 -10.25 5.90 15.15
C SER A 122 -11.47 6.81 14.87
N ASP A 123 -11.42 8.06 15.33
CA ASP A 123 -12.57 9.00 15.24
C ASP A 123 -12.21 10.31 14.53
N HIS A 124 -10.98 10.44 14.04
CA HIS A 124 -10.45 11.69 13.48
C HIS A 124 -9.66 11.40 12.21
N ALA A 125 -9.59 12.40 11.33
CA ALA A 125 -8.67 12.44 10.22
C ALA A 125 -7.86 13.73 10.30
N VAL A 126 -6.56 13.64 9.99
CA VAL A 126 -5.69 14.80 9.82
C VAL A 126 -5.39 14.91 8.33
N ILE A 127 -5.55 16.10 7.76
CA ILE A 127 -5.28 16.40 6.34
C ILE A 127 -4.61 17.77 6.27
N CYS A 128 -3.56 17.93 5.44
CA CYS A 128 -2.89 19.22 5.20
C CYS A 128 -3.13 19.76 3.79
#